data_AF-A0A1J5HLV5-F1
#
_entry.id   AF-A0A1J5HLV5-F1
#
_cell.length_a   1.000
_cell.length_b   1.000
_cell.length_c   1.000
_cell.angle_alpha   90.00
_cell.angle_beta   90.00
_cell.angle_gamma   90.00
#
_symmetry.space_group_name_H-M   'P 1'
#
loop_
_entity.id
_entity.type
_entity.pdbx_description
1 polymer ?
#
loop_
_entity_poly.entity_id
_entity_poly.type
_entity_poly.pdbx_seq_one_letter_code
_entity_poly.pdbx_strand_id
1 'polypeptide(L)'
;MKALNQAGFTIIETMLFLGITGLLVMGVLVGAGTSINIQRYHDSVTSLQSTIQHQFSEVANVSNDSLSNPCYGDSSVNNPRGQSDCVILGRFITSTDGHTLQIKNVIGYIPGSQVVSTNDVDALKEYNVRVSPSGNTTYDMEWGSSMVHSGGNNPMLFSMLTLRSPISGIVRTFIDPNAMITDPNISTLISQNALMQSAKVCVNSNGLFTGGKSAVFINANVTSATGVETMGEATSGC
;
A
#
# COMPACT_ATOMS: atom_id res chain seq x y z
N MET A 1 -53.64 40.81 -41.31
CA MET A 1 -52.82 39.98 -40.40
C MET A 1 -51.77 39.28 -41.25
N LYS A 2 -50.47 39.56 -41.07
CA LYS A 2 -49.39 38.91 -41.84
C LYS A 2 -49.19 37.50 -41.26
N ALA A 3 -49.49 36.47 -42.05
CA ALA A 3 -49.07 35.12 -41.75
C ALA A 3 -47.53 35.06 -41.87
N LEU A 4 -46.86 34.73 -40.76
CA LEU A 4 -45.44 34.40 -40.77
C LEU A 4 -45.30 33.06 -41.50
N ASN A 5 -44.65 33.07 -42.68
CA ASN A 5 -44.28 31.85 -43.38
C ASN A 5 -43.36 31.02 -42.46
N GLN A 6 -43.86 29.92 -41.92
CA GLN A 6 -43.04 28.93 -41.25
C GLN A 6 -42.27 28.15 -42.33
N ALA A 7 -41.02 28.53 -42.56
CA ALA A 7 -40.11 27.74 -43.37
C ALA A 7 -39.78 26.46 -42.61
N GLY A 8 -40.22 25.31 -43.13
CA GLY A 8 -39.85 24.00 -42.59
C GLY A 8 -38.41 23.64 -42.95
N PHE A 9 -37.74 22.89 -42.07
CA PHE A 9 -36.40 22.36 -42.33
C PHE A 9 -36.43 21.29 -43.43
N THR A 10 -35.43 21.29 -44.30
CA THR A 10 -35.30 20.24 -45.33
C THR A 10 -34.75 18.95 -44.74
N ILE A 11 -35.12 17.80 -45.33
CA ILE A 11 -34.64 16.48 -44.89
C ILE A 11 -33.10 16.44 -44.88
N ILE A 12 -32.45 17.04 -45.89
CA ILE A 12 -30.99 17.07 -45.98
C ILE A 12 -30.34 17.87 -44.84
N GLU A 13 -30.94 18.98 -44.42
CA GLU A 13 -30.45 19.80 -43.32
C GLU A 13 -30.61 19.08 -41.97
N THR A 14 -31.75 18.39 -41.77
CA THR A 14 -31.94 17.58 -40.55
C THR A 14 -30.95 16.41 -40.48
N MET A 15 -30.66 15.75 -41.60
CA MET A 15 -29.66 14.66 -41.66
C MET A 15 -28.24 15.17 -41.43
N LEU A 16 -27.88 16.34 -41.98
CA LEU A 16 -26.59 16.98 -41.75
C LEU A 16 -26.41 17.36 -40.28
N PHE A 17 -27.42 17.97 -39.67
CA PHE A 17 -27.41 18.35 -38.26
C PHE A 17 -27.28 17.12 -37.34
N LEU A 18 -28.05 16.06 -37.61
CA LEU A 18 -27.95 14.80 -36.86
C LEU A 18 -26.58 14.13 -37.04
N GLY A 19 -25.99 14.19 -38.23
CA GLY A 19 -24.65 13.66 -38.49
C GLY A 19 -23.56 14.40 -37.70
N ILE A 20 -23.59 15.74 -37.72
CA ILE A 20 -22.61 16.56 -36.99
C ILE A 20 -22.77 16.40 -35.48
N THR A 21 -24.01 16.46 -34.97
CA THR A 21 -24.28 16.28 -33.53
C THR A 21 -23.88 14.87 -33.06
N GLY A 22 -24.17 13.83 -33.86
CA GLY A 22 -23.72 12.47 -33.57
C GLY A 22 -22.20 12.34 -33.50
N LEU A 23 -21.48 12.95 -34.45
CA LEU A 23 -20.01 12.96 -34.45
C LEU A 23 -19.45 13.68 -33.21
N LEU A 24 -20.01 14.84 -32.85
CA LEU A 24 -19.61 15.59 -31.65
C LEU A 24 -19.81 14.77 -30.38
N VAL A 25 -20.96 14.10 -30.23
CA VAL A 25 -21.24 13.22 -29.08
C VAL A 25 -20.23 12.08 -29.00
N MET A 26 -19.93 11.43 -30.13
CA MET A 26 -18.91 10.37 -30.16
C MET A 26 -17.52 10.89 -29.74
N GLY A 27 -17.13 12.07 -30.20
CA GLY A 27 -15.88 12.71 -29.79
C GLY A 27 -15.80 12.95 -28.28
N VAL A 28 -16.89 13.44 -27.68
CA VAL A 28 -16.98 13.65 -26.22
C VAL A 28 -16.92 12.33 -25.46
N LEU A 29 -17.62 11.28 -25.92
CA LEU A 29 -17.61 9.97 -25.26
C LEU A 29 -16.22 9.33 -25.24
N VAL A 30 -15.48 9.41 -26.35
CA VAL A 30 -14.11 8.92 -26.43
C VAL A 30 -13.19 9.73 -25.51
N GLY A 31 -13.30 11.06 -25.52
CA GLY A 31 -12.51 11.93 -24.64
C GLY A 31 -12.81 11.72 -23.16
N ALA A 32 -14.08 11.52 -22.79
CA ALA A 32 -14.47 11.22 -21.43
C ALA A 32 -13.88 9.87 -20.98
N GLY A 33 -13.94 8.83 -21.83
CA GLY A 33 -13.41 7.50 -21.51
C GLY A 33 -11.90 7.50 -21.20
N THR A 34 -11.10 8.24 -21.98
CA THR A 34 -9.65 8.33 -21.73
C THR A 34 -9.35 9.12 -20.47
N SER A 35 -10.04 10.24 -20.23
CA SER A 35 -9.86 11.05 -19.02
C SER A 35 -10.18 10.28 -17.74
N ILE A 36 -11.24 9.46 -17.75
CA ILE A 36 -11.63 8.62 -16.63
C ILE A 36 -10.54 7.58 -16.34
N ASN A 37 -10.01 6.90 -17.36
CA ASN A 37 -8.97 5.89 -17.14
C ASN A 37 -7.69 6.49 -16.55
N ILE A 38 -7.31 7.70 -16.98
CA ILE A 38 -6.15 8.42 -16.41
C ILE A 38 -6.41 8.77 -14.94
N GLN A 39 -7.60 9.30 -14.62
CA GLN A 39 -7.95 9.62 -13.25
C GLN A 39 -7.95 8.38 -12.34
N ARG A 40 -8.58 7.30 -12.79
CA ARG A 40 -8.59 6.01 -12.08
C ARG A 40 -7.18 5.52 -11.80
N TYR A 41 -6.28 5.65 -12.78
CA TYR A 41 -4.88 5.27 -12.62
C TYR A 41 -4.17 6.11 -11.55
N HIS A 42 -4.32 7.43 -11.59
CA HIS A 42 -3.73 8.32 -10.58
C HIS A 42 -4.32 8.08 -9.18
N ASP A 43 -5.61 7.81 -9.09
CA ASP A 43 -6.28 7.47 -7.83
C ASP A 43 -5.70 6.17 -7.25
N SER A 44 -5.50 5.14 -8.07
CA SER A 44 -4.87 3.88 -7.62
C SER A 44 -3.46 4.06 -7.08
N VAL A 45 -2.62 4.86 -7.77
CA VAL A 45 -1.25 5.14 -7.34
C VAL A 45 -1.24 5.95 -6.04
N THR A 46 -2.06 7.00 -5.97
CA THR A 46 -2.14 7.89 -4.81
C THR A 46 -2.73 7.17 -3.59
N SER A 47 -3.76 6.35 -3.80
CA SER A 47 -4.37 5.53 -2.74
C SER A 47 -3.35 4.53 -2.19
N LEU A 48 -2.62 3.82 -3.05
CA LEU A 48 -1.55 2.91 -2.63
C LEU A 48 -0.47 3.62 -1.79
N GLN A 49 0.01 4.77 -2.27
CA GLN A 49 0.97 5.59 -1.53
C GLN A 49 0.41 5.97 -0.15
N SER A 50 -0.83 6.49 -0.11
CA SER A 50 -1.47 6.95 1.11
C SER A 50 -1.68 5.82 2.13
N THR A 51 -2.03 4.61 1.66
CA THR A 51 -2.20 3.43 2.50
C THR A 51 -0.89 3.04 3.17
N ILE A 52 0.22 3.02 2.41
CA ILE A 52 1.55 2.72 2.96
C ILE A 52 1.98 3.81 3.95
N GLN A 53 1.82 5.09 3.60
CA GLN A 53 2.15 6.22 4.47
C GLN A 53 1.34 6.22 5.77
N HIS A 54 0.06 5.84 5.70
CA HIS A 54 -0.79 5.70 6.87
C HIS A 54 -0.24 4.65 7.83
N GLN A 55 0.25 3.50 7.33
CA GLN A 55 0.87 2.49 8.20
C GLN A 55 2.12 3.00 8.91
N PHE A 56 2.93 3.86 8.29
CA PHE A 56 4.05 4.52 8.98
C PHE A 56 3.59 5.41 10.12
N SER A 57 2.50 6.18 9.92
CA SER A 57 1.93 7.03 10.97
C SER A 57 1.42 6.20 12.15
N GLU A 58 0.81 5.04 11.88
CA GLU A 58 0.34 4.11 12.90
C GLU A 58 1.48 3.50 13.73
N VAL A 59 2.65 3.24 13.12
CA VAL A 59 3.85 2.79 13.85
C VAL A 59 4.46 3.91 14.69
N ALA A 60 4.41 5.15 14.21
CA ALA A 60 4.90 6.30 14.96
C ALA A 60 4.02 6.62 16.18
N ASN A 61 2.69 6.52 16.02
CA ASN A 61 1.70 6.79 17.05
C ASN A 61 1.06 5.49 17.56
N VAL A 62 1.86 4.67 18.25
CA VAL A 62 1.41 3.37 18.76
C VAL A 62 0.27 3.55 19.77
N SER A 63 -0.95 3.15 19.39
CA SER A 63 -2.03 2.89 20.34
C SER A 63 -1.94 1.42 20.78
N ASN A 64 -1.73 1.19 22.07
CA ASN A 64 -1.87 -0.13 22.66
C ASN A 64 -3.35 -0.38 22.93
N ASP A 65 -4.09 -0.81 21.92
CA ASP A 65 -5.42 -1.35 22.16
C ASP A 65 -5.27 -2.60 23.01
N SER A 66 -6.01 -2.68 24.12
CA SER A 66 -5.82 -3.70 25.14
C SER A 66 -5.90 -5.10 24.53
N LEU A 67 -4.74 -5.74 24.33
CA LEU A 67 -4.68 -7.11 23.87
C LEU A 67 -5.23 -7.98 25.00
N SER A 68 -6.41 -8.56 24.79
CA SER A 68 -7.10 -9.40 25.78
C SER A 68 -6.37 -10.72 26.10
N ASN A 69 -5.20 -10.98 25.51
CA ASN A 69 -4.51 -12.27 25.60
C ASN A 69 -3.04 -12.08 25.96
N PRO A 70 -2.44 -12.90 26.86
CA PRO A 70 -1.00 -12.97 26.98
C PRO A 70 -0.43 -13.32 25.61
N CYS A 71 0.41 -12.43 25.07
CA CYS A 71 1.39 -12.68 24.01
C CYS A 71 1.32 -14.07 23.40
N TYR A 72 0.43 -14.23 22.40
CA TYR A 72 -0.07 -15.52 21.91
C TYR A 72 1.03 -16.61 21.89
N GLY A 73 0.93 -17.55 22.85
CA GLY A 73 1.94 -18.58 23.06
C GLY A 73 1.97 -19.31 24.40
N ASP A 74 1.09 -19.02 25.36
CA ASP A 74 0.91 -19.91 26.51
C ASP A 74 -0.58 -20.12 26.82
N SER A 75 -0.97 -21.39 26.87
CA SER A 75 -2.32 -21.83 27.26
C SER A 75 -2.44 -21.90 28.79
N SER A 76 -1.61 -21.15 29.53
CA SER A 76 -1.68 -21.08 30.97
C SER A 76 -2.72 -20.04 31.39
N VAL A 77 -3.78 -20.54 32.01
CA VAL A 77 -4.99 -19.81 32.44
C VAL A 77 -4.72 -18.89 33.65
N ASN A 78 -3.47 -18.47 33.87
CA ASN A 78 -3.02 -17.81 35.10
C ASN A 78 -2.46 -16.39 34.90
N ASN A 79 -2.63 -15.76 33.74
CA ASN A 79 -2.21 -14.36 33.60
C ASN A 79 -3.34 -13.40 34.04
N PRO A 80 -3.15 -12.60 35.10
CA PRO A 80 -4.15 -11.64 35.55
C PRO A 80 -4.49 -10.66 34.42
N ARG A 81 -5.79 -10.47 34.18
CA ARG A 81 -6.31 -9.53 33.19
C ARG A 81 -5.72 -8.14 33.47
N GLY A 82 -5.00 -7.58 32.50
CA GLY A 82 -4.33 -6.26 32.62
C GLY A 82 -2.80 -6.28 32.77
N GLN A 83 -2.15 -7.46 32.74
CA GLN A 83 -0.68 -7.60 32.76
C GLN A 83 -0.16 -8.39 31.55
N SER A 84 -0.43 -7.92 30.33
CA SER A 84 0.22 -8.50 29.15
C SER A 84 1.57 -7.82 28.94
N ASP A 85 2.67 -8.58 29.04
CA ASP A 85 4.03 -8.14 28.70
C ASP A 85 4.24 -7.97 27.16
N CYS A 86 3.15 -7.78 26.41
CA CYS A 86 3.16 -7.58 24.98
C CYS A 86 2.98 -6.13 24.61
N VAL A 87 3.76 -5.70 23.63
CA VAL A 87 3.65 -4.39 23.02
C VAL A 87 3.51 -4.52 21.53
N ILE A 88 2.68 -3.66 20.93
CA ILE A 88 2.65 -3.50 19.48
C ILE A 88 3.89 -2.71 19.09
N LEU A 89 4.79 -3.35 18.35
CA LEU A 89 6.05 -2.76 17.91
C LEU A 89 5.97 -2.21 16.49
N GLY A 90 5.00 -2.66 15.69
CA GLY A 90 4.80 -2.06 14.39
C GLY A 90 3.83 -2.80 13.48
N ARG A 91 4.07 -2.70 12.17
CA ARG A 91 3.18 -3.21 11.11
C ARG A 91 3.97 -4.03 10.10
N PHE A 92 3.36 -5.11 9.62
CA PHE A 92 3.87 -5.97 8.58
C PHE A 92 2.92 -5.93 7.39
N ILE A 93 3.46 -5.54 6.22
CA ILE A 93 2.73 -5.44 4.97
C ILE A 93 3.28 -6.49 4.00
N THR A 94 2.39 -7.25 3.39
CA THR A 94 2.77 -8.25 2.37
C THR A 94 1.81 -8.23 1.20
N SER A 95 2.34 -8.49 0.00
CA SER A 95 1.55 -8.72 -1.21
C SER A 95 1.74 -10.17 -1.69
N THR A 96 0.63 -10.86 -1.97
CA THR A 96 0.60 -12.26 -2.46
C THR A 96 0.29 -12.40 -3.94
N ASP A 97 -0.37 -11.42 -4.52
CA ASP A 97 -1.00 -11.54 -5.85
C ASP A 97 -0.89 -10.25 -6.67
N GLY A 98 -0.23 -9.22 -6.14
CA GLY A 98 -0.15 -7.91 -6.75
C GLY A 98 -1.44 -7.10 -6.69
N HIS A 99 -2.56 -7.62 -6.19
CA HIS A 99 -3.84 -6.91 -6.14
C HIS A 99 -4.22 -6.51 -4.72
N THR A 100 -3.69 -7.24 -3.73
CA THR A 100 -4.04 -7.05 -2.33
C THR A 100 -2.80 -6.83 -1.48
N LEU A 101 -2.90 -5.92 -0.51
CA LEU A 101 -1.95 -5.76 0.57
C LEU A 101 -2.55 -6.28 1.86
N GLN A 102 -1.92 -7.30 2.43
CA GLN A 102 -2.22 -7.74 3.79
C GLN A 102 -1.40 -6.93 4.77
N ILE A 103 -2.07 -6.25 5.68
CA ILE A 103 -1.49 -5.41 6.73
C ILE A 103 -1.79 -6.09 8.05
N LYS A 104 -0.74 -6.41 8.82
CA LYS A 104 -0.85 -7.11 10.09
C LYS A 104 -0.09 -6.37 11.17
N ASN A 105 -0.59 -6.47 12.40
CA ASN A 105 0.13 -5.97 13.55
C ASN A 105 1.34 -6.83 13.85
N VAL A 106 2.37 -6.19 14.38
CA VAL A 106 3.58 -6.86 14.83
C VAL A 106 3.74 -6.60 16.31
N ILE A 107 3.84 -7.67 17.08
CA ILE A 107 3.94 -7.65 18.53
C ILE A 107 5.31 -8.15 18.98
N GLY A 108 5.78 -7.65 20.11
CA GLY A 108 6.96 -8.17 20.79
C GLY A 108 6.68 -8.40 22.26
N TYR A 109 7.49 -9.28 22.86
CA TYR A 109 7.47 -9.59 24.28
C TYR A 109 8.52 -8.73 24.99
N ILE A 110 8.12 -8.03 26.05
CA ILE A 110 9.04 -7.27 26.90
C ILE A 110 9.81 -8.29 27.76
N PRO A 111 11.13 -8.44 27.60
CA PRO A 111 11.90 -9.33 28.46
C PRO A 111 11.91 -8.79 29.90
N GLY A 112 11.78 -9.68 30.89
CA GLY A 112 11.78 -9.31 32.31
C GLY A 112 13.13 -8.80 32.84
N SER A 113 14.20 -8.92 32.06
CA SER A 113 15.52 -8.35 32.30
C SER A 113 15.77 -7.16 31.38
N GLN A 114 16.51 -6.15 31.86
CA GLN A 114 16.93 -5.00 31.05
C GLN A 114 17.58 -5.47 29.74
N VAL A 115 17.07 -5.01 28.59
CA VAL A 115 17.68 -5.27 27.27
C VAL A 115 18.99 -4.49 27.20
N VAL A 116 20.11 -5.21 27.32
CA VAL A 116 21.46 -4.64 27.19
C VAL A 116 21.91 -4.81 25.75
N SER A 117 21.21 -4.14 24.84
CA SER A 117 21.56 -4.14 23.42
C SER A 117 22.15 -2.79 23.01
N THR A 118 23.24 -2.83 22.25
CA THR A 118 23.91 -1.65 21.70
C THR A 118 23.32 -1.20 20.37
N ASN A 119 22.45 -2.01 19.75
CA ASN A 119 21.89 -1.77 18.43
C ASN A 119 20.40 -2.11 18.39
N ASP A 120 19.61 -1.27 17.71
CA ASP A 120 18.15 -1.45 17.58
C ASP A 120 17.75 -2.79 16.97
N VAL A 121 18.53 -3.29 16.00
CA VAL A 121 18.23 -4.56 15.31
C VAL A 121 18.35 -5.75 16.27
N ASP A 122 19.37 -5.72 17.12
CA ASP A 122 19.60 -6.78 18.09
C ASP A 122 18.61 -6.68 19.26
N ALA A 123 18.28 -5.45 19.69
CA ALA A 123 17.20 -5.20 20.63
C ALA A 123 15.86 -5.76 20.12
N LEU A 124 15.52 -5.53 18.85
CA LEU A 124 14.31 -6.09 18.25
C LEU A 124 14.34 -7.63 18.26
N LYS A 125 15.47 -8.27 18.02
CA LYS A 125 15.55 -9.74 18.10
C LYS A 125 15.31 -10.28 19.51
N GLU A 126 15.80 -9.59 20.54
CA GLU A 126 15.58 -9.97 21.94
C GLU A 126 14.11 -9.88 22.36
N TYR A 127 13.32 -8.99 21.74
CA TYR A 127 11.88 -8.87 21.97
C TYR A 127 11.04 -9.98 21.32
N ASN A 128 11.66 -10.98 20.66
CA ASN A 128 10.99 -12.12 20.00
C ASN A 128 9.77 -11.67 19.18
N VAL A 129 10.03 -10.75 18.24
CA VAL A 129 9.01 -10.08 17.44
C VAL A 129 8.24 -11.08 16.59
N ARG A 130 6.91 -10.98 16.56
CA ARG A 130 6.02 -11.87 15.80
C ARG A 130 4.87 -11.11 15.16
N VAL A 131 4.39 -11.62 14.04
CA VAL A 131 3.15 -11.15 13.44
C VAL A 131 1.98 -11.57 14.31
N SER A 132 1.13 -10.61 14.68
CA SER A 132 -0.10 -10.85 15.41
C SER A 132 -1.07 -11.67 14.55
N PRO A 133 -1.71 -12.71 15.11
CA PRO A 133 -2.78 -13.44 14.42
C PRO A 133 -4.09 -12.63 14.35
N SER A 134 -4.16 -11.50 15.04
CA SER A 134 -5.33 -10.63 15.15
C SER A 134 -5.04 -9.21 14.67
N GLY A 135 -6.07 -8.47 14.24
CA GLY A 135 -5.91 -7.12 13.70
C GLY A 135 -5.39 -7.10 12.26
N ASN A 136 -5.78 -8.08 11.45
CA ASN A 136 -5.45 -8.14 10.03
C ASN A 136 -6.38 -7.19 9.26
N THR A 137 -5.79 -6.32 8.46
CA THR A 137 -6.49 -5.44 7.52
C THR A 137 -6.02 -5.78 6.12
N THR A 138 -6.96 -5.84 5.17
CA THR A 138 -6.63 -6.02 3.76
C THR A 138 -6.94 -4.73 3.03
N TYR A 139 -6.03 -4.30 2.17
CA TYR A 139 -6.23 -3.21 1.22
C TYR A 139 -6.24 -3.79 -0.19
N ASP A 140 -7.31 -3.53 -0.93
CA ASP A 140 -7.43 -3.93 -2.32
C ASP A 140 -7.06 -2.76 -3.23
N MET A 141 -6.33 -3.04 -4.30
CA MET A 141 -5.94 -2.02 -5.27
C MET A 141 -7.19 -1.43 -5.95
N GLU A 142 -7.29 -0.10 -5.92
CA GLU A 142 -8.39 0.63 -6.54
C GLU A 142 -8.47 0.37 -8.05
N TRP A 143 -9.69 0.44 -8.59
CA TRP A 143 -9.99 0.33 -10.02
C TRP A 143 -9.50 -0.96 -10.69
N GLY A 144 -9.29 -2.03 -9.92
CA GLY A 144 -8.79 -3.30 -10.41
C GLY A 144 -7.35 -3.23 -10.94
N SER A 145 -6.60 -2.19 -10.55
CA SER A 145 -5.17 -2.07 -10.85
C SER A 145 -4.36 -3.14 -10.13
N SER A 146 -3.11 -3.32 -10.54
CA SER A 146 -2.21 -4.30 -9.95
C SER A 146 -0.79 -3.76 -9.75
N MET A 147 -0.13 -4.27 -8.73
CA MET A 147 1.26 -4.04 -8.40
C MET A 147 2.12 -5.05 -9.17
N VAL A 148 3.13 -4.55 -9.88
CA VAL A 148 4.05 -5.35 -10.68
C VAL A 148 5.50 -4.96 -10.42
N HIS A 149 6.42 -5.88 -10.68
CA HIS A 149 7.85 -5.58 -10.62
C HIS A 149 8.28 -4.61 -11.73
N SER A 150 9.35 -3.85 -11.48
CA SER A 150 10.00 -3.02 -12.50
C SER A 150 10.49 -3.87 -13.67
N GLY A 151 10.28 -3.38 -14.89
CA GLY A 151 10.67 -4.06 -16.12
C GLY A 151 9.75 -5.20 -16.58
N GLY A 152 8.57 -5.38 -15.97
CA GLY A 152 7.62 -6.43 -16.39
C GLY A 152 6.17 -6.21 -15.97
N ASN A 153 5.34 -7.21 -16.26
CA ASN A 153 3.95 -7.31 -15.81
C ASN A 153 3.75 -8.45 -14.79
N ASN A 154 4.84 -8.95 -14.22
CA ASN A 154 4.78 -10.00 -13.20
C ASN A 154 4.21 -9.41 -11.91
N PRO A 155 3.22 -10.08 -11.28
CA PRO A 155 2.67 -9.62 -10.01
C PRO A 155 3.76 -9.44 -8.96
N MET A 156 3.71 -8.32 -8.24
CA MET A 156 4.70 -8.01 -7.22
C MET A 156 4.38 -8.76 -5.92
N LEU A 157 5.26 -9.71 -5.59
CA LEU A 157 5.35 -10.32 -4.27
C LEU A 157 6.40 -9.56 -3.48
N PHE A 158 6.01 -8.96 -2.36
CA PHE A 158 6.95 -8.27 -1.49
C PHE A 158 6.51 -8.34 -0.04
N SER A 159 7.47 -8.15 0.86
CA SER A 159 7.26 -8.03 2.28
C SER A 159 7.92 -6.76 2.79
N MET A 160 7.21 -6.03 3.64
CA MET A 160 7.73 -4.86 4.31
C MET A 160 7.34 -4.93 5.78
N LEU A 161 8.34 -4.79 6.64
CA LEU A 161 8.20 -4.78 8.08
C LEU A 161 8.66 -3.43 8.59
N THR A 162 7.75 -2.69 9.22
CA THR A 162 8.09 -1.40 9.84
C THR A 162 7.94 -1.55 11.35
N LEU A 163 9.04 -1.34 12.07
CA LEU A 163 9.15 -1.56 13.50
C LEU A 163 9.69 -0.32 14.20
N ARG A 164 9.14 -0.02 15.36
CA ARG A 164 9.69 0.95 16.28
C ARG A 164 10.63 0.26 17.26
N SER A 165 11.87 0.73 17.33
CA SER A 165 12.83 0.22 18.32
C SER A 165 12.33 0.51 19.74
N PRO A 166 12.29 -0.49 20.64
CA PRO A 166 11.88 -0.30 22.01
C PRO A 166 12.92 0.45 22.85
N ILE A 167 14.19 0.48 22.41
CA ILE A 167 15.27 1.15 23.15
C ILE A 167 15.47 2.61 22.72
N SER A 168 15.45 2.89 21.41
CA SER A 168 15.72 4.23 20.87
C SER A 168 14.45 4.97 20.45
N GLY A 169 13.33 4.26 20.30
CA GLY A 169 12.09 4.82 19.76
C GLY A 169 12.12 5.11 18.27
N ILE A 170 13.23 4.85 17.58
CA ILE A 170 13.39 5.07 16.14
C ILE A 170 12.63 4.00 15.35
N VAL A 171 11.89 4.42 14.33
CA VAL A 171 11.24 3.52 13.40
C VAL A 171 12.24 3.05 12.33
N ARG A 172 12.24 1.76 12.04
CA ARG A 172 13.06 1.11 11.03
C ARG A 172 12.20 0.25 10.11
N THR A 173 12.49 0.30 8.82
CA THR A 173 11.78 -0.49 7.82
C THR A 173 12.71 -1.49 7.17
N PHE A 174 12.29 -2.75 7.18
CA PHE A 174 12.93 -3.90 6.56
C PHE A 174 12.09 -4.31 5.36
N ILE A 175 12.72 -4.47 4.20
CA ILE A 175 12.04 -4.75 2.94
C ILE A 175 12.66 -5.99 2.32
N ASP A 176 11.80 -6.87 1.80
CA ASP A 176 12.15 -7.88 0.80
C ASP A 176 11.28 -7.64 -0.44
N PRO A 177 11.85 -7.08 -1.53
CA PRO A 177 11.11 -6.71 -2.73
C PRO A 177 10.80 -7.91 -3.65
N ASN A 178 11.35 -9.09 -3.35
CA ASN A 178 11.30 -10.25 -4.24
C ASN A 178 10.52 -11.44 -3.66
N ALA A 179 10.25 -11.43 -2.35
CA ALA A 179 9.56 -12.53 -1.68
C ALA A 179 8.49 -12.07 -0.70
N MET A 180 7.43 -12.87 -0.61
CA MET A 180 6.53 -12.85 0.52
C MET A 180 7.09 -13.75 1.63
N ILE A 181 7.30 -13.19 2.83
CA ILE A 181 7.64 -13.94 4.04
C ILE A 181 6.34 -14.46 4.67
N THR A 182 6.23 -15.79 4.79
CA THR A 182 5.09 -16.47 5.42
C THR A 182 5.36 -16.87 6.86
N ASP A 183 6.60 -16.78 7.33
CA ASP A 183 6.97 -17.15 8.71
C ASP A 183 6.39 -16.13 9.70
N PRO A 184 5.55 -16.56 10.67
CA PRO A 184 5.00 -15.66 11.68
C PRO A 184 6.07 -15.04 12.60
N ASN A 185 7.26 -15.64 12.70
CA ASN A 185 8.33 -15.13 13.55
C ASN A 185 9.15 -14.02 12.90
N ILE A 186 9.01 -13.77 11.59
CA ILE A 186 9.63 -12.67 10.80
C ILE A 186 11.12 -12.36 11.08
N SER A 187 11.82 -13.26 11.76
CA SER A 187 13.18 -13.08 12.27
C SER A 187 14.19 -13.07 11.13
N THR A 188 13.85 -13.73 10.03
CA THR A 188 14.58 -13.73 8.76
C THR A 188 14.58 -12.35 8.10
N LEU A 189 13.52 -11.56 8.30
CA LEU A 189 13.38 -10.22 7.73
C LEU A 189 14.08 -9.16 8.59
N ILE A 190 14.26 -9.41 9.90
CA ILE A 190 15.01 -8.51 10.82
C ILE A 190 16.52 -8.70 10.60
N SER A 191 17.02 -8.21 9.47
CA SER A 191 18.42 -8.29 9.06
C SER A 191 18.95 -6.98 8.50
N GLN A 192 20.27 -6.79 8.56
CA GLN A 192 20.93 -5.61 7.99
C GLN A 192 20.77 -5.54 6.46
N ASN A 193 20.62 -6.68 5.79
CA ASN A 193 20.37 -6.72 4.36
C ASN A 193 19.01 -6.11 4.04
N ALA A 194 17.95 -6.58 4.70
CA ALA A 194 16.59 -6.08 4.47
C ALA A 194 16.42 -4.58 4.84
N LEU A 195 17.22 -4.04 5.76
CA LEU A 195 17.24 -2.59 6.05
C LEU A 195 17.76 -1.75 4.88
N MET A 196 18.70 -2.29 4.11
CA MET A 196 19.36 -1.59 3.01
C MET A 196 18.64 -1.76 1.68
N GLN A 197 17.57 -2.56 1.64
CA GLN A 197 16.77 -2.77 0.45
C GLN A 197 15.69 -1.69 0.31
N SER A 198 15.45 -1.28 -0.93
CA SER A 198 14.32 -0.43 -1.31
C SER A 198 13.32 -1.25 -2.09
N ALA A 199 12.04 -0.86 -2.04
CA ALA A 199 11.00 -1.45 -2.86
C ALA A 199 10.54 -0.44 -3.91
N LYS A 200 10.42 -0.91 -5.15
CA LYS A 200 9.79 -0.16 -6.23
C LYS A 200 8.56 -0.92 -6.70
N VAL A 201 7.39 -0.39 -6.37
CA VAL A 201 6.09 -0.98 -6.68
C VAL A 201 5.52 -0.30 -7.91
N CYS A 202 5.64 -0.91 -9.09
CA CYS A 202 5.02 -0.36 -10.29
C CYS A 202 3.51 -0.62 -10.26
N VAL A 203 2.69 0.37 -10.61
CA VAL A 203 1.25 0.19 -10.72
C VAL A 203 0.86 0.02 -12.18
N ASN A 204 0.19 -1.07 -12.48
CA ASN A 204 -0.37 -1.38 -13.79
C ASN A 204 -1.88 -1.10 -13.79
N SER A 205 -2.35 -0.33 -14.77
CA SER A 205 -3.77 -0.06 -14.97
C SER A 205 -4.45 -1.29 -15.59
N ASN A 206 -5.63 -1.64 -15.08
CA ASN A 206 -6.50 -2.60 -15.76
C ASN A 206 -7.39 -1.85 -16.76
N GLY A 207 -6.86 -1.61 -17.97
CA GLY A 207 -7.59 -0.91 -19.03
C GLY A 207 -6.71 -0.33 -20.13
N LEU A 208 -7.35 0.36 -21.07
CA LEU A 208 -6.69 1.06 -22.16
C LEU A 208 -6.09 2.37 -21.62
N PHE A 209 -4.89 2.30 -21.08
CA PHE A 209 -4.08 3.43 -20.66
C PHE A 209 -2.85 3.50 -21.56
N THR A 210 -2.65 4.65 -22.19
CA THR A 210 -1.54 4.90 -23.12
C THR A 210 -0.49 5.86 -22.54
N GLY A 211 -0.63 6.26 -21.27
CA GLY A 211 0.41 6.96 -20.53
C GLY A 211 1.43 5.98 -19.96
N GLY A 212 2.56 6.47 -19.46
CA GLY A 212 3.54 5.59 -18.83
C GLY A 212 3.23 5.31 -17.37
N LYS A 213 3.85 4.21 -16.92
CA LYS A 213 3.58 3.65 -15.61
C LYS A 213 4.31 4.43 -14.53
N SER A 214 3.59 4.80 -13.48
CA SER A 214 4.10 5.31 -12.23
C SER A 214 4.41 4.18 -11.24
N ALA A 215 5.32 4.46 -10.31
CA ALA A 215 5.67 3.57 -9.22
C ALA A 215 5.50 4.25 -7.87
N VAL A 216 5.20 3.46 -6.85
CA VAL A 216 5.41 3.83 -5.45
C VAL A 216 6.77 3.31 -5.03
N PHE A 217 7.69 4.21 -4.71
CA PHE A 217 9.03 3.90 -4.26
C PHE A 217 9.12 4.05 -2.75
N ILE A 218 9.63 3.01 -2.10
CA ILE A 218 9.87 2.96 -0.66
C ILE A 218 11.37 2.92 -0.47
N ASN A 219 11.93 3.98 0.11
CA ASN A 219 13.36 4.13 0.27
C ASN A 219 13.93 3.14 1.30
N ALA A 220 15.19 2.77 1.14
CA ALA A 220 15.90 1.93 2.10
C ALA A 220 16.03 2.64 3.44
N ASN A 221 15.94 1.89 4.54
CA ASN A 221 16.06 2.39 5.91
C ASN A 221 15.16 3.62 6.20
N VAL A 222 13.98 3.65 5.59
CA VAL A 222 12.99 4.70 5.85
C VAL A 222 12.51 4.63 7.30
N THR A 223 12.35 5.80 7.92
CA THR A 223 11.93 5.95 9.32
C THR A 223 10.59 6.65 9.47
N SER A 224 9.99 7.11 8.37
CA SER A 224 8.71 7.83 8.39
C SER A 224 8.00 7.77 7.03
N ALA A 225 6.74 8.22 7.01
CA ALA A 225 5.91 8.26 5.80
C ALA A 225 6.54 9.06 4.64
N THR A 226 7.47 10.00 4.91
CA THR A 226 8.08 10.83 3.87
C THR A 226 9.02 10.05 2.96
N GLY A 227 9.50 8.87 3.36
CA GLY A 227 10.33 8.03 2.48
C GLY A 227 9.53 7.13 1.54
N VAL A 228 8.22 7.36 1.44
CA VAL A 228 7.32 6.73 0.46
C VAL A 228 6.94 7.78 -0.57
N GLU A 229 7.47 7.64 -1.77
CA GLU A 229 7.38 8.62 -2.85
C GLU A 229 6.76 8.02 -4.10
N THR A 230 6.07 8.84 -4.88
CA THR A 230 5.60 8.45 -6.22
C THR A 230 6.64 8.84 -7.26
N MET A 231 7.10 7.88 -8.04
CA MET A 231 7.91 8.12 -9.22
C MET A 231 7.01 8.14 -10.45
N GLY A 232 6.99 9.27 -11.15
CA GLY A 232 6.29 9.40 -12.43
C GLY A 232 6.98 8.63 -13.56
N GLU A 233 6.29 8.52 -14.68
CA GLU A 233 6.68 7.80 -15.91
C GLU A 233 8.15 7.94 -16.30
N ALA A 234 8.70 9.16 -16.32
CA ALA A 234 10.07 9.40 -16.76
C ALA A 234 11.16 8.84 -15.81
N THR A 235 10.79 8.51 -14.57
CA THR A 235 11.72 8.14 -13.48
C THR A 235 11.44 6.76 -12.89
N SER A 236 10.26 6.19 -13.18
CA SER A 236 9.81 4.95 -12.59
C SER A 236 10.61 3.76 -13.11
N GLY A 237 10.97 3.72 -14.40
CA GLY A 237 11.54 2.51 -15.03
C GLY A 237 10.55 1.34 -15.00
N CYS A 238 9.27 1.69 -14.95
CA CYS A 238 8.13 0.83 -15.27
C CYS A 238 7.73 1.13 -16.73
#